data_AF-E3LRE6-F1
#
_entry.id   AF-E3LRE6-F1
#
_cell.length_a   1.000
_cell.length_b   1.000
_cell.length_c   1.000
_cell.angle_alpha   90.00
_cell.angle_beta   90.00
_cell.angle_gamma   90.00
#
_symmetry.space_group_name_H-M   'P 1'
#
loop_
_entity.id
_entity.type
_entity.pdbx_description
1 polymer ?
#
loop_
_entity_poly.entity_id
_entity_poly.type
_entity_poly.pdbx_seq_one_letter_code
_entity_poly.pdbx_strand_id
1 'polypeptide(L)'
;MEFGEGPPPFDDECCPSVLGKKLWTLIETEKINYAEDYHGWCQKFRSEMETIEIFAKTKDEPARKWMEDTDFAIRMLRCVKIEELSAFYMEQLAAQGLYMEKLDKRRKCLADYIDKFTILMAEETRNKKTDEKPKKQTNKQKHGNKNSKRSNRKKCYR
;
A
#
# COMPACT_ATOMS: atom_id res chain seq x y z
N MET A 1 1.85 -44.14 2.05
CA MET A 1 1.71 -42.90 1.26
C MET A 1 1.68 -41.77 2.27
N GLU A 2 2.72 -40.97 2.33
CA GLU A 2 2.71 -39.76 3.17
C GLU A 2 1.86 -38.72 2.44
N PHE A 3 0.71 -38.39 3.01
CA PHE A 3 -0.21 -37.42 2.40
C PHE A 3 0.26 -36.00 2.71
N GLY A 4 1.14 -35.49 1.85
CA GLY A 4 1.54 -34.08 1.81
C GLY A 4 2.23 -33.57 3.07
N GLU A 5 2.95 -32.47 2.94
CA GLU A 5 3.33 -31.67 4.10
C GLU A 5 2.05 -31.07 4.71
N GLY A 6 2.03 -30.92 6.04
CA GLY A 6 0.94 -30.26 6.74
C GLY A 6 0.65 -28.87 6.18
N PRO A 7 -0.54 -28.30 6.45
CA PRO A 7 -0.90 -26.98 5.96
C PRO A 7 0.20 -25.97 6.28
N PRO A 8 0.56 -25.09 5.33
CA PRO A 8 1.39 -23.94 5.66
C PRO A 8 0.74 -23.24 6.85
N PRO A 9 1.48 -22.91 7.91
CA PRO A 9 0.90 -22.14 9.00
C PRO A 9 0.54 -20.79 8.39
N PHE A 10 -0.72 -20.53 8.05
CA PHE A 10 -1.16 -19.20 7.68
C PHE A 10 -2.06 -18.69 8.78
N ASP A 11 -1.43 -18.03 9.72
CA ASP A 11 -2.05 -17.25 10.77
C ASP A 11 -1.63 -15.78 10.62
N ASP A 12 -2.10 -14.95 11.55
CA ASP A 12 -1.72 -13.54 11.59
C ASP A 12 -0.22 -13.34 11.88
N GLU A 13 0.54 -14.38 12.24
CA GLU A 13 2.01 -14.31 12.41
C GLU A 13 2.74 -14.34 11.06
N CYS A 14 2.13 -14.94 10.03
CA CYS A 14 2.76 -15.06 8.70
C CYS A 14 2.69 -13.80 7.85
N CYS A 15 1.68 -12.97 8.05
CA CYS A 15 1.59 -11.63 7.49
C CYS A 15 1.19 -10.66 8.61
N PRO A 16 2.15 -10.28 9.46
CA PRO A 16 1.87 -9.46 10.64
C PRO A 16 1.43 -8.07 10.21
N SER A 17 0.23 -7.70 10.61
CA SER A 17 -0.29 -6.36 10.32
C SER A 17 0.46 -5.30 11.11
N VAL A 18 0.98 -4.29 10.41
CA VAL A 18 1.57 -3.07 10.98
C VAL A 18 0.49 -2.23 11.66
N LEU A 19 -0.73 -2.23 11.10
CA LEU A 19 -1.87 -1.50 11.66
C LEU A 19 -2.43 -2.19 12.93
N GLY A 20 -2.31 -3.51 13.01
CA GLY A 20 -2.82 -4.32 14.11
C GLY A 20 -4.36 -4.45 14.11
N LYS A 21 -4.86 -5.40 14.91
CA LYS A 21 -6.28 -5.79 14.89
C LYS A 21 -7.24 -4.65 15.22
N LYS A 22 -6.93 -3.86 16.26
CA LYS A 22 -7.81 -2.76 16.71
C LYS A 22 -7.99 -1.70 15.63
N LEU A 23 -6.92 -1.37 14.92
CA LEU A 23 -6.96 -0.34 13.89
C LEU A 23 -7.72 -0.82 12.67
N TRP A 24 -7.52 -2.07 12.25
CA TRP A 24 -8.32 -2.71 11.22
C TRP A 24 -9.82 -2.68 11.54
N THR A 25 -10.22 -2.98 12.78
CA THR A 25 -11.63 -2.87 13.18
C THR A 25 -12.17 -1.43 13.04
N LEU A 26 -11.35 -0.42 13.36
CA LEU A 26 -11.77 0.98 13.20
C LEU A 26 -11.84 1.40 11.72
N ILE A 27 -10.93 0.90 10.88
CA ILE A 27 -10.94 1.10 9.42
C ILE A 27 -12.18 0.46 8.79
N GLU A 28 -12.46 -0.80 9.13
CA GLU A 28 -13.60 -1.57 8.65
C GLU A 28 -14.95 -0.99 9.11
N THR A 29 -14.98 -0.33 10.28
CA THR A 29 -16.19 0.34 10.79
C THR A 29 -16.27 1.82 10.43
N GLU A 30 -15.33 2.34 9.63
CA GLU A 30 -15.25 3.74 9.22
C GLU A 30 -15.26 4.76 10.38
N LYS A 31 -14.77 4.35 11.56
CA LYS A 31 -14.79 5.18 12.79
C LYS A 31 -13.56 6.06 12.96
N ILE A 32 -12.63 6.04 12.00
CA ILE A 32 -11.39 6.82 12.07
C ILE A 32 -11.62 8.20 11.45
N ASN A 33 -11.25 9.24 12.20
CA ASN A 33 -11.14 10.57 11.63
C ASN A 33 -9.79 10.70 10.88
N TYR A 34 -9.85 10.67 9.54
CA TYR A 34 -8.67 10.78 8.69
C TYR A 34 -8.29 12.23 8.34
N ALA A 35 -9.19 13.19 8.58
CA ALA A 35 -9.06 14.56 8.09
C ALA A 35 -7.91 15.35 8.71
N GLU A 36 -7.39 14.89 9.86
CA GLU A 36 -6.32 15.58 10.59
C GLU A 36 -4.93 15.26 10.03
N ASP A 37 -4.72 14.12 9.36
CA ASP A 37 -3.40 13.67 8.92
C ASP A 37 -3.44 12.69 7.73
N TYR A 38 -3.94 13.16 6.58
CA TYR A 38 -4.00 12.32 5.37
C TYR A 38 -2.63 11.77 4.95
N HIS A 39 -1.55 12.51 5.19
CA HIS A 39 -0.20 12.11 4.81
C HIS A 39 0.32 10.96 5.67
N GLY A 40 0.22 11.07 7.00
CA GLY A 40 0.62 10.01 7.92
C GLY A 40 -0.22 8.76 7.76
N TRP A 41 -1.53 8.88 7.49
CA TRP A 41 -2.36 7.72 7.17
C TRP A 41 -1.98 7.06 5.85
N CYS A 42 -1.74 7.84 4.79
CA CYS A 42 -1.31 7.29 3.50
C CYS A 42 0.02 6.54 3.64
N GLN A 43 0.96 7.04 4.44
CA GLN A 43 2.22 6.35 4.73
C GLN A 43 2.00 5.03 5.47
N LYS A 44 1.14 5.00 6.49
CA LYS A 44 0.79 3.77 7.22
C LYS A 44 0.15 2.73 6.31
N PHE A 45 -0.77 3.14 5.42
CA PHE A 45 -1.41 2.23 4.48
C PHE A 45 -0.44 1.69 3.44
N ARG A 46 0.52 2.50 2.96
CA ARG A 46 1.59 2.03 2.07
C ARG A 46 2.50 1.01 2.77
N SER A 47 2.85 1.22 4.03
CA SER A 47 3.65 0.28 4.82
C SER A 47 2.93 -1.06 5.04
N GLU A 48 1.63 -1.03 5.32
CA GLU A 48 0.81 -2.24 5.42
C GLU A 48 0.74 -2.96 4.05
N MET A 49 0.53 -2.21 2.97
CA MET A 49 0.49 -2.77 1.60
C MET A 49 1.80 -3.46 1.26
N GLU A 50 2.94 -2.84 1.56
CA GLU A 50 4.26 -3.42 1.32
C GLU A 50 4.43 -4.75 2.06
N THR A 51 3.94 -4.86 3.29
CA THR A 51 3.99 -6.09 4.07
C THR A 51 3.18 -7.22 3.41
N ILE A 52 1.97 -6.91 2.92
CA ILE A 52 1.13 -7.86 2.18
C ILE A 52 1.79 -8.24 0.85
N GLU A 53 2.43 -7.31 0.15
CA GLU A 53 3.12 -7.59 -1.12
C GLU A 53 4.38 -8.44 -0.95
N ILE A 54 5.14 -8.24 0.14
CA ILE A 54 6.27 -9.10 0.50
C ILE A 54 5.78 -10.51 0.81
N PHE A 55 4.71 -10.64 1.59
CA PHE A 55 4.08 -11.93 1.83
C PHE A 55 3.66 -12.59 0.51
N ALA A 56 2.95 -11.86 -0.36
CA ALA A 56 2.48 -12.40 -1.63
C ALA A 56 3.64 -12.90 -2.50
N LYS A 57 4.73 -12.13 -2.61
CA LYS A 57 5.91 -12.53 -3.39
C LYS A 57 6.62 -13.76 -2.84
N THR A 58 6.60 -13.97 -1.52
CA THR A 58 7.40 -15.01 -0.86
C THR A 58 6.61 -16.26 -0.53
N LYS A 59 5.29 -16.14 -0.33
CA LYS A 59 4.43 -17.20 0.22
C LYS A 59 3.21 -17.52 -0.65
N ASP A 60 2.74 -16.65 -1.54
CA ASP A 60 1.52 -16.90 -2.34
C ASP A 60 1.70 -18.12 -3.27
N GLU A 61 2.81 -18.19 -4.00
CA GLU A 61 3.05 -19.31 -4.92
C GLU A 61 3.14 -20.67 -4.19
N PRO A 62 3.93 -20.82 -3.10
CA PRO A 62 3.89 -22.03 -2.27
C PRO A 62 2.51 -22.32 -1.67
N ALA A 63 1.77 -21.29 -1.22
CA ALA A 63 0.42 -21.42 -0.66
C ALA A 63 -0.54 -22.04 -1.67
N ARG A 64 -0.58 -21.46 -2.88
CA ARG A 64 -1.47 -21.89 -3.96
C ARG A 64 -1.16 -23.31 -4.39
N LYS A 65 0.12 -23.63 -4.55
CA LYS A 65 0.53 -24.99 -4.90
C LYS A 65 0.08 -26.01 -3.85
N TRP A 66 0.27 -25.71 -2.56
CA TRP A 66 -0.21 -26.58 -1.49
C TRP A 66 -1.74 -26.74 -1.52
N MET A 67 -2.49 -25.66 -1.79
CA MET A 67 -3.95 -25.72 -1.91
C MET A 67 -4.40 -26.60 -3.09
N GLU A 68 -3.73 -26.50 -4.25
CA GLU A 68 -3.97 -27.34 -5.42
C GLU A 68 -3.68 -28.82 -5.14
N ASP A 69 -2.52 -29.11 -4.53
CA ASP A 69 -2.12 -30.46 -4.15
C ASP A 69 -3.10 -31.07 -3.13
N THR A 70 -3.59 -30.26 -2.19
CA THR A 70 -4.59 -30.67 -1.18
C THR A 70 -5.95 -30.94 -1.80
N ASP A 71 -6.41 -30.08 -2.73
CA ASP A 71 -7.64 -30.32 -3.48
C ASP A 71 -7.57 -31.62 -4.29
N PHE A 72 -6.42 -31.88 -4.93
CA PHE A 72 -6.19 -33.15 -5.61
C PHE A 72 -6.23 -34.35 -4.64
N ALA A 73 -5.59 -34.24 -3.47
CA ALA A 73 -5.61 -35.28 -2.45
C ALA A 73 -7.04 -35.58 -1.95
N ILE A 74 -7.85 -34.54 -1.71
CA ILE A 74 -9.27 -34.68 -1.33
C ILE A 74 -10.04 -35.49 -2.39
N ARG A 75 -9.85 -35.17 -3.68
CA ARG A 75 -10.48 -35.92 -4.78
C ARG A 75 -10.08 -37.39 -4.77
N MET A 76 -8.80 -37.68 -4.56
CA MET A 76 -8.30 -39.06 -4.49
C MET A 76 -8.87 -39.83 -3.30
N LEU A 77 -8.90 -39.20 -2.11
CA LEU A 77 -9.44 -39.80 -0.89
C LEU A 77 -10.93 -40.15 -1.01
N ARG A 78 -11.72 -39.29 -1.67
CA ARG A 78 -13.12 -39.56 -1.97
C ARG A 78 -13.28 -40.76 -2.91
N CYS A 79 -12.42 -40.91 -3.92
CA CYS A 79 -12.45 -42.07 -4.82
C CYS A 79 -12.20 -43.41 -4.10
N VAL A 80 -11.36 -43.41 -3.07
CA VAL A 80 -11.07 -44.59 -2.24
C VAL A 80 -11.96 -44.70 -0.99
N LYS A 81 -13.00 -43.86 -0.87
CA LYS A 81 -13.98 -43.84 0.22
C LYS A 81 -13.38 -43.65 1.63
N ILE A 82 -12.30 -42.87 1.74
CA ILE A 82 -11.72 -42.48 3.04
C ILE A 82 -12.31 -41.12 3.43
N GLU A 83 -13.54 -41.13 3.94
CA GLU A 83 -14.32 -39.91 4.16
C GLU A 83 -13.76 -39.03 5.28
N GLU A 84 -13.35 -39.61 6.42
CA GLU A 84 -12.82 -38.87 7.57
C GLU A 84 -11.57 -38.05 7.20
N LEU A 85 -10.62 -38.68 6.49
CA LEU A 85 -9.39 -38.00 6.06
C LEU A 85 -9.69 -36.94 5.00
N SER A 86 -10.67 -37.19 4.10
CA SER A 86 -11.10 -36.18 3.14
C SER A 86 -11.73 -34.96 3.81
N ALA A 87 -12.50 -35.16 4.89
CA ALA A 87 -13.11 -34.10 5.66
C ALA A 87 -12.06 -33.25 6.38
N PHE A 88 -11.06 -33.90 6.98
CA PHE A 88 -9.93 -33.23 7.60
C PHE A 88 -9.19 -32.30 6.63
N TYR A 89 -8.84 -32.76 5.42
CA TYR A 89 -8.17 -31.90 4.44
C TYR A 89 -9.08 -30.81 3.87
N MET A 90 -10.39 -31.05 3.77
CA MET A 90 -11.35 -29.99 3.39
C MET A 90 -11.37 -28.85 4.40
N GLU A 91 -11.38 -29.15 5.70
CA GLU A 91 -11.35 -28.13 6.75
C GLU A 91 -10.06 -27.29 6.67
N GLN A 92 -8.92 -27.95 6.46
CA GLN A 92 -7.65 -27.25 6.27
C GLN A 92 -7.68 -26.36 5.03
N LEU A 93 -8.13 -26.88 3.89
CA LEU A 93 -8.22 -26.12 2.65
C LEU A 93 -9.15 -24.91 2.79
N ALA A 94 -10.28 -25.06 3.49
CA ALA A 94 -11.21 -23.97 3.77
C ALA A 94 -10.57 -22.90 4.68
N ALA A 95 -9.85 -23.29 5.72
CA ALA A 95 -9.14 -22.37 6.59
C ALA A 95 -8.10 -21.54 5.82
N GLN A 96 -7.33 -22.18 4.92
CA GLN A 96 -6.38 -21.47 4.07
C GLN A 96 -7.07 -20.51 3.09
N GLY A 97 -8.17 -20.94 2.49
CA GLY A 97 -8.96 -20.09 1.60
C GLY A 97 -9.44 -18.81 2.29
N LEU A 98 -9.94 -18.92 3.53
CA LEU A 98 -10.38 -17.76 4.31
C LEU A 98 -9.23 -16.79 4.63
N TYR A 99 -8.04 -17.31 4.93
CA TYR A 99 -6.87 -16.47 5.17
C TYR A 99 -6.44 -15.69 3.93
N MET A 100 -6.36 -16.36 2.78
CA MET A 100 -6.00 -15.73 1.51
C MET A 100 -7.04 -14.66 1.11
N GLU A 101 -8.33 -14.96 1.27
CA GLU A 101 -9.40 -14.00 1.01
C GLU A 101 -9.30 -12.75 1.93
N LYS A 102 -8.92 -12.95 3.19
CA LYS A 102 -8.68 -11.86 4.15
C LYS A 102 -7.53 -10.95 3.68
N LEU A 103 -6.43 -11.52 3.21
CA LEU A 103 -5.30 -10.74 2.67
C LEU A 103 -5.69 -9.96 1.41
N ASP A 104 -6.43 -10.59 0.50
CA ASP A 104 -6.93 -9.92 -0.71
C ASP A 104 -7.88 -8.76 -0.37
N LYS A 105 -8.78 -8.94 0.60
CA LYS A 105 -9.67 -7.88 1.10
C LYS A 105 -8.88 -6.71 1.68
N ARG A 106 -7.88 -7.00 2.53
CA ARG A 106 -6.99 -5.96 3.08
C ARG A 106 -6.27 -5.21 1.97
N ARG A 107 -5.72 -5.93 0.99
CA ARG A 107 -5.02 -5.34 -0.15
C ARG A 107 -5.93 -4.37 -0.93
N LYS A 108 -7.15 -4.78 -1.26
CA LYS A 108 -8.14 -3.92 -1.94
C LYS A 108 -8.46 -2.68 -1.12
N CYS A 109 -8.78 -2.87 0.16
CA CYS A 109 -9.08 -1.77 1.08
C CYS A 109 -7.95 -0.74 1.14
N LEU A 110 -6.70 -1.19 1.24
CA LEU A 110 -5.54 -0.29 1.28
C LEU A 110 -5.36 0.47 -0.04
N ALA A 111 -5.56 -0.20 -1.19
CA ALA A 111 -5.46 0.45 -2.50
C ALA A 111 -6.47 1.61 -2.61
N ASP A 112 -7.71 1.36 -2.20
CA ASP A 112 -8.79 2.37 -2.23
C ASP A 112 -8.46 3.57 -1.33
N TYR A 113 -7.98 3.33 -0.10
CA TYR A 113 -7.61 4.41 0.80
C TYR A 113 -6.38 5.20 0.34
N ILE A 114 -5.36 4.51 -0.19
CA ILE A 114 -4.16 5.16 -0.72
C ILE A 114 -4.52 6.06 -1.89
N ASP A 115 -5.37 5.58 -2.82
CA ASP A 115 -5.81 6.37 -3.96
C ASP A 115 -6.63 7.59 -3.50
N LYS A 116 -7.64 7.37 -2.66
CA LYS A 116 -8.47 8.43 -2.08
C LYS A 116 -7.63 9.51 -1.40
N PHE A 117 -6.68 9.13 -0.55
CA PHE A 117 -5.86 10.12 0.17
C PHE A 117 -4.86 10.82 -0.74
N THR A 118 -4.36 10.13 -1.77
CA THR A 118 -3.48 10.76 -2.76
C THR A 118 -4.23 11.87 -3.53
N ILE A 119 -5.50 11.64 -3.89
CA ILE A 119 -6.35 12.66 -4.52
C ILE A 119 -6.59 13.84 -3.58
N LEU A 120 -7.00 13.59 -2.34
CA LEU A 120 -7.29 14.63 -1.35
C LEU A 120 -6.06 15.51 -1.05
N MET A 121 -4.88 14.91 -0.91
CA MET A 121 -3.63 15.66 -0.72
C MET A 121 -3.29 16.52 -1.94
N ALA A 122 -3.53 16.02 -3.15
CA ALA A 122 -3.30 16.78 -4.38
C ALA A 122 -4.26 17.97 -4.49
N GLU A 123 -5.53 17.81 -4.11
CA GLU A 123 -6.52 18.89 -4.04
C GLU A 123 -6.17 19.95 -3.00
N GLU A 124 -5.75 19.56 -1.80
CA GLU A 124 -5.29 20.49 -0.76
C GLU A 124 -4.10 21.33 -1.25
N THR A 125 -3.17 20.68 -1.95
CA THR A 125 -1.99 21.35 -2.53
C THR A 125 -2.37 22.32 -3.65
N ARG A 126 -3.39 22.00 -4.45
CA ARG A 126 -3.90 22.89 -5.50
C ARG A 126 -4.62 24.09 -4.91
N ASN A 127 -5.46 23.90 -3.89
CA ASN A 127 -6.20 24.98 -3.24
C ASN A 127 -5.26 25.99 -2.56
N LYS A 128 -4.20 25.52 -1.88
CA LYS A 128 -3.16 26.39 -1.30
C LYS A 128 -2.42 27.24 -2.35
N LYS A 129 -2.19 26.70 -3.55
CA LYS A 129 -1.53 27.45 -4.66
C LYS A 129 -2.43 28.50 -5.31
N THR A 130 -3.75 28.36 -5.23
CA THR A 130 -4.70 29.35 -5.77
C THR A 130 -4.90 30.57 -4.86
N ASP A 131 -4.72 30.42 -3.55
CA ASP A 131 -4.78 31.54 -2.60
C ASP A 131 -3.50 32.39 -2.60
N GLU A 132 -2.37 31.84 -3.04
CA GLU A 132 -1.12 32.58 -3.26
C GLU A 132 -1.05 33.18 -4.69
N LYS A 133 -1.99 34.06 -5.07
CA LYS A 133 -1.77 34.94 -6.23
C LYS A 133 -1.05 36.24 -5.82
N PRO A 134 -0.01 36.67 -6.57
CA PRO A 134 0.88 37.75 -6.14
C PRO A 134 0.20 39.11 -6.15
N LYS A 135 0.38 39.89 -5.06
CA LYS A 135 0.12 41.33 -5.04
C LYS A 135 0.95 42.00 -6.13
N LYS A 136 0.30 42.38 -7.24
CA LYS A 136 0.86 43.33 -8.22
C LYS A 136 1.12 44.66 -7.51
N GLN A 137 2.38 44.98 -7.23
CA GLN A 137 2.82 46.36 -7.08
C GLN A 137 3.37 46.85 -8.42
N THR A 138 2.49 47.47 -9.19
CA THR A 138 2.86 48.43 -10.24
C THR A 138 3.23 49.75 -9.59
N ASN A 139 4.44 50.28 -9.84
CA ASN A 139 4.58 51.72 -10.02
C ASN A 139 5.75 52.14 -10.92
N LYS A 140 5.50 53.27 -11.58
CA LYS A 140 6.04 53.75 -12.86
C LYS A 140 7.49 54.26 -12.85
N GLN A 141 8.06 54.22 -14.06
CA GLN A 141 9.27 54.89 -14.55
C GLN A 141 9.43 56.36 -14.09
N LYS A 142 10.69 56.79 -13.89
CA LYS A 142 11.17 58.13 -14.30
C LYS A 142 12.60 58.07 -14.85
N HIS A 143 12.76 58.62 -16.05
CA HIS A 143 14.00 58.88 -16.78
C HIS A 143 14.95 59.81 -16.02
N GLY A 144 16.26 59.60 -16.20
CA GLY A 144 17.32 60.57 -15.94
C GLY A 144 18.58 60.22 -16.73
N ASN A 145 18.93 61.05 -17.71
CA ASN A 145 20.03 60.89 -18.66
C ASN A 145 21.29 61.66 -18.18
N LYS A 146 22.48 61.32 -18.73
CA LYS A 146 23.82 61.96 -18.60
C LYS A 146 24.60 61.56 -17.33
N ASN A 147 25.92 61.32 -17.33
CA ASN A 147 26.97 61.66 -18.29
C ASN A 147 28.24 60.81 -18.07
N SER A 148 29.07 60.77 -19.11
CA SER A 148 30.44 60.27 -19.21
C SER A 148 31.36 60.36 -17.98
N LYS A 149 32.24 59.36 -17.81
CA LYS A 149 33.70 59.57 -17.87
C LYS A 149 34.50 58.26 -18.00
N ARG A 150 35.35 58.27 -19.03
CA ARG A 150 36.48 57.39 -19.35
C ARG A 150 37.49 57.34 -18.19
N SER A 151 38.06 56.16 -17.91
CA SER A 151 39.47 55.97 -17.51
C SER A 151 39.75 54.46 -17.39
N ASN A 152 40.31 53.77 -18.39
CA ASN A 152 41.73 53.64 -18.80
C ASN A 152 42.37 52.32 -18.29
N ARG A 153 42.60 51.42 -19.24
CA ARG A 153 43.68 50.41 -19.37
C ARG A 153 44.43 49.93 -18.12
N LYS A 154 44.52 48.60 -17.97
CA LYS A 154 45.73 47.84 -18.41
C LYS A 154 45.43 46.34 -18.57
N LYS A 155 46.07 45.78 -19.60
CA LYS A 155 46.07 44.39 -20.07
C LYS A 155 47.25 43.61 -19.45
N CYS A 156 47.09 42.29 -19.51
CA CYS A 156 48.08 41.22 -19.72
C CYS A 156 48.69 40.49 -18.52
N TYR A 157 48.28 39.22 -18.41
CA TYR A 157 49.07 37.98 -18.55
C TYR A 157 50.50 37.96 -17.99
N ARG A 158 50.71 37.08 -17.00
CA ARG A 158 51.57 35.90 -17.17
C ARG A 158 51.10 34.79 -16.25
#